data_AF-A0A7X2TWT7-F1
#
_entry.id   AF-A0A7X2TWT7-F1
#
_cell.length_a   1.000
_cell.length_b   1.000
_cell.length_c   1.000
_cell.angle_alpha   90.00
_cell.angle_beta   90.00
_cell.angle_gamma   90.00
#
_symmetry.space_group_name_H-M   'P 1'
#
loop_
_entity.id
_entity.type
_entity.pdbx_description
1 polymer ?
#
loop_
_entity_poly.entity_id
_entity_poly.type
_entity_poly.pdbx_seq_one_letter_code
_entity_poly.pdbx_strand_id
1 'polypeptide(L)'
;MAVIPRSFISVEKLEEEIERAKQMLGPEVFRVKHRYTDNWLDEPSIYFNVVLKDSACKPETLNQVSRKIYDIFDDELRPIENWGLRVYANFRSQSEQAAREGMEPDWSE
;
A
#
# COMPACT_ATOMS: atom_id res chain seq x y z
N MET A 1 8.18 4.92 -36.14
CA MET A 1 8.40 5.35 -34.75
C MET A 1 7.72 4.33 -33.86
N ALA A 2 8.48 3.56 -33.08
CA ALA A 2 7.92 2.68 -32.07
C ALA A 2 7.44 3.57 -30.91
N VAL A 3 6.13 3.74 -30.77
CA VAL A 3 5.54 4.35 -29.58
C VAL A 3 5.60 3.28 -28.50
N ILE A 4 6.64 3.29 -27.67
CA ILE A 4 6.63 2.46 -26.48
C ILE A 4 5.56 3.06 -25.56
N PRO A 5 4.51 2.30 -25.20
CA PRO A 5 3.47 2.79 -24.31
C PRO A 5 4.10 3.16 -22.96
N ARG A 6 4.15 4.46 -22.68
CA ARG A 6 4.69 5.06 -21.44
C ARG A 6 4.08 4.42 -20.18
N SER A 7 2.86 3.89 -20.30
CA SER A 7 2.12 3.22 -19.23
C SER A 7 2.83 2.00 -18.67
N PHE A 8 3.48 1.16 -19.50
CA PHE A 8 4.11 -0.07 -18.99
C PHE A 8 5.39 0.21 -18.20
N ILE A 9 6.21 1.15 -18.70
CA ILE A 9 7.46 1.56 -18.03
C ILE A 9 7.15 2.28 -16.71
N SER A 10 6.08 3.08 -16.67
CA SER A 10 5.63 3.74 -15.45
C SER A 10 5.08 2.75 -14.42
N VAL A 11 4.33 1.73 -14.84
CA VAL A 11 3.80 0.72 -13.90
C VAL A 11 4.93 -0.13 -13.32
N GLU A 12 5.85 -0.65 -14.13
CA GLU A 12 6.97 -1.46 -13.63
C GLU A 12 7.83 -0.68 -12.63
N LYS A 13 8.15 0.58 -12.94
CA LYS A 13 8.89 1.45 -12.02
C LYS A 13 8.10 1.77 -10.74
N LEU A 14 6.78 1.95 -10.84
CA LEU A 14 5.94 2.16 -9.66
C LEU A 14 5.96 0.92 -8.75
N GLU A 15 5.84 -0.29 -9.32
CA GLU A 15 5.94 -1.55 -8.58
C GLU A 15 7.30 -1.68 -7.87
N GLU A 16 8.41 -1.35 -8.53
CA GLU A 16 9.74 -1.38 -7.92
C GLU A 16 9.84 -0.45 -6.69
N GLU A 17 9.31 0.78 -6.80
CA GLU A 17 9.33 1.74 -5.70
C GLU A 17 8.39 1.31 -4.56
N ILE A 18 7.25 0.71 -4.89
CA ILE A 18 6.33 0.10 -3.91
C ILE A 18 7.02 -1.03 -3.14
N GLU A 19 7.73 -1.92 -3.85
CA GLU A 19 8.48 -3.00 -3.20
C GLU A 19 9.58 -2.47 -2.28
N ARG A 20 10.30 -1.42 -2.68
CA ARG A 20 11.28 -0.74 -1.81
C ARG A 20 10.62 -0.15 -0.57
N ALA A 21 9.51 0.57 -0.74
CA ALA A 21 8.77 1.14 0.38
C ALA A 21 8.29 0.05 1.35
N LYS A 22 7.82 -1.10 0.83
CA LYS A 22 7.43 -2.27 1.65
C LYS A 22 8.60 -2.82 2.46
N GLN A 23 9.82 -2.85 1.90
CA GLN A 23 11.02 -3.31 2.60
C GLN A 23 11.46 -2.38 3.74
N MET A 24 11.12 -1.10 3.66
CA MET A 24 11.42 -0.11 4.71
C MET A 24 10.42 -0.14 5.86
N LEU A 25 9.33 -0.89 5.72
CA LEU A 25 8.33 -1.01 6.77
C LEU A 25 8.91 -1.76 7.98
N GLY A 26 8.48 -1.32 9.16
CA GLY A 26 8.96 -1.86 10.42
C GLY A 26 8.52 -3.31 10.68
N PRO A 27 9.13 -3.97 11.67
CA PRO A 27 8.82 -5.35 12.04
C PRO A 27 7.38 -5.53 12.57
N GLU A 28 6.63 -4.44 12.80
CA GLU A 28 5.21 -4.46 13.12
C GLU A 28 4.33 -4.89 11.94
N VAL A 29 4.81 -4.71 10.71
CA VAL A 29 4.09 -5.08 9.49
C VAL A 29 4.32 -6.54 9.17
N PHE A 30 3.24 -7.30 9.02
CA PHE A 30 3.27 -8.72 8.67
C PHE A 30 3.17 -8.95 7.16
N ARG A 31 2.27 -8.24 6.49
CA ARG A 31 2.07 -8.34 5.04
C ARG A 31 1.53 -7.01 4.51
N VAL A 32 1.94 -6.63 3.30
CA VAL A 32 1.32 -5.52 2.57
C VAL A 32 0.91 -6.00 1.19
N LYS A 33 -0.37 -5.84 0.89
CA LYS A 33 -0.89 -5.96 -0.46
C LYS A 33 -1.27 -4.59 -0.99
N HIS A 34 -1.36 -4.47 -2.30
CA HIS A 34 -1.72 -3.21 -2.92
C HIS A 34 -2.54 -3.40 -4.18
N ARG A 35 -3.28 -2.37 -4.57
CA ARG A 35 -4.04 -2.34 -5.81
C ARG A 35 -4.11 -0.93 -6.37
N TYR A 36 -3.86 -0.83 -7.66
CA TYR A 36 -4.12 0.39 -8.44
C TYR A 36 -5.57 0.39 -8.93
N THR A 37 -6.32 1.45 -8.62
CA THR A 37 -7.68 1.68 -9.14
C THR A 37 -8.09 3.13 -8.90
N ASP A 38 -9.00 3.63 -9.71
CA ASP A 38 -9.57 4.96 -9.50
C ASP A 38 -10.43 4.99 -8.23
N ASN A 39 -10.41 6.13 -7.53
CA ASN A 39 -11.24 6.35 -6.35
C ASN A 39 -12.70 6.65 -6.76
N TRP A 40 -13.56 6.92 -5.78
CA TRP A 40 -14.97 7.26 -6.03
C TRP A 40 -15.18 8.58 -6.80
N LEU A 41 -14.13 9.38 -7.02
CA LEU A 41 -14.11 10.60 -7.83
C LEU A 41 -13.45 10.38 -9.20
N ASP A 42 -13.18 9.13 -9.59
CA ASP A 42 -12.46 8.79 -10.83
C ASP A 42 -11.00 9.32 -10.84
N GLU A 43 -10.42 9.57 -9.66
CA GLU A 43 -9.02 9.99 -9.55
C GLU A 43 -8.12 8.75 -9.35
N PRO A 44 -6.99 8.67 -10.10
CA PRO A 44 -6.10 7.53 -10.03
C PRO A 44 -5.50 7.40 -8.64
N SER A 45 -5.63 6.21 -8.06
CA SER A 45 -5.30 5.97 -6.65
C SER A 45 -4.66 4.61 -6.44
N ILE A 46 -3.90 4.50 -5.35
CA ILE A 46 -3.33 3.25 -4.87
C ILE A 46 -3.86 2.94 -3.48
N TYR A 47 -4.38 1.73 -3.34
CA TYR A 47 -4.93 1.20 -2.10
C TYR A 47 -3.97 0.17 -1.54
N PHE A 48 -3.52 0.38 -0.30
CA PHE A 48 -2.71 -0.57 0.45
C PHE A 48 -3.57 -1.29 1.49
N ASN A 49 -3.44 -2.59 1.56
CA ASN A 49 -3.92 -3.40 2.67
C ASN A 49 -2.70 -3.82 3.49
N VAL A 50 -2.56 -3.21 4.67
CA VAL A 50 -1.43 -3.41 5.58
C VAL A 50 -1.90 -4.27 6.74
N VAL A 51 -1.43 -5.52 6.74
CA VAL A 51 -1.62 -6.44 7.86
C VAL A 51 -0.51 -6.21 8.86
N LEU A 52 -0.89 -5.81 10.07
CA LEU A 52 -0.02 -5.59 11.21
C LEU A 52 -0.09 -6.77 12.17
N LYS A 53 0.98 -6.99 12.93
CA LYS A 53 0.93 -7.87 14.11
C LYS A 53 -0.15 -7.41 15.08
N ASP A 54 -0.84 -8.33 15.74
CA ASP A 54 -1.90 -8.00 16.70
C ASP A 54 -1.46 -7.02 17.78
N SER A 55 -0.21 -7.13 18.23
CA SER A 55 0.37 -6.21 19.23
C SER A 55 0.47 -4.76 18.73
N ALA A 56 0.59 -4.54 17.41
CA ALA A 56 0.67 -3.24 16.78
C ALA A 56 -0.71 -2.64 16.41
N CYS A 57 -1.78 -3.45 16.43
CA CYS A 57 -3.16 -3.00 16.24
C CYS A 57 -3.82 -2.47 17.52
N LYS A 58 -3.10 -2.40 18.64
CA LYS A 58 -3.60 -1.79 19.87
C LYS A 58 -3.74 -0.28 19.69
N PRO A 59 -4.77 0.38 20.27
CA PRO A 59 -5.01 1.81 20.09
C PRO A 59 -3.82 2.69 20.49
N GLU A 60 -3.05 2.25 21.49
CA GLU A 60 -1.82 2.93 21.95
C GLU A 60 -0.69 2.97 20.89
N THR A 61 -0.60 1.94 20.04
CA THR A 61 0.50 1.78 19.06
C THR A 61 0.05 2.07 17.63
N LEU A 62 -1.21 1.77 17.31
CA LEU A 62 -1.75 1.82 15.94
C LEU A 62 -1.62 3.20 15.31
N ASN A 63 -1.84 4.28 16.07
CA ASN A 63 -1.71 5.64 15.54
C ASN A 63 -0.25 5.95 15.15
N GLN A 64 0.71 5.54 15.98
CA GLN A 64 2.12 5.75 15.71
C GLN A 64 2.59 4.91 14.50
N VAL A 65 2.20 3.65 14.47
CA VAL A 65 2.57 2.72 13.38
C VAL A 65 1.97 3.16 12.05
N SER A 66 0.68 3.48 12.03
CA SER A 66 0.01 3.94 10.80
C SER A 66 0.62 5.24 10.28
N ARG A 67 0.91 6.21 11.15
CA ARG A 67 1.59 7.45 10.75
C ARG A 67 2.97 7.19 10.15
N LYS A 68 3.77 6.32 10.76
CA LYS A 68 5.09 5.95 10.24
C LYS A 68 5.00 5.31 8.85
N ILE A 69 3.99 4.47 8.64
CA ILE A 69 3.78 3.81 7.35
C ILE A 69 3.38 4.82 6.26
N TYR A 70 2.50 5.78 6.59
CA TYR A 70 2.17 6.87 5.65
C TYR A 70 3.37 7.75 5.33
N ASP A 71 4.21 8.06 6.33
CA ASP A 71 5.43 8.86 6.14
C ASP A 71 6.41 8.18 5.18
N ILE A 72 6.62 6.87 5.34
CA ILE A 72 7.45 6.06 4.42
C ILE A 72 6.87 6.05 3.01
N PHE A 73 5.55 5.85 2.86
CA PHE A 73 4.92 5.87 1.54
C PHE A 73 5.00 7.24 0.87
N ASP A 74 4.89 8.33 1.63
CA ASP A 74 5.02 9.68 1.10
C ASP A 74 6.47 9.99 0.67
N ASP A 75 7.46 9.68 1.52
CA ASP A 75 8.86 9.99 1.24
C ASP A 75 9.43 9.17 0.07
N GLU A 76 9.13 7.86 0.03
CA GLU A 76 9.67 6.94 -0.98
C GLU A 76 8.91 7.02 -2.30
N LEU A 77 7.56 7.00 -2.27
CA LEU A 77 6.78 6.96 -3.51
C LEU A 77 6.54 8.35 -4.09
N ARG A 78 6.43 9.37 -3.23
CA ARG A 78 5.91 10.71 -3.53
C ARG A 78 4.73 10.62 -4.49
N PRO A 79 3.65 9.95 -4.06
CA PRO A 79 2.62 9.40 -4.94
C PRO A 79 1.95 10.50 -5.77
N ILE A 80 1.72 11.68 -5.19
CA ILE A 80 1.13 12.82 -5.89
C ILE A 80 2.13 13.47 -6.85
N GLU A 81 3.36 13.72 -6.43
CA GLU A 81 4.37 14.44 -7.23
C GLU A 81 4.90 13.63 -8.40
N ASN A 82 5.22 12.35 -8.16
CA ASN A 82 5.84 11.48 -9.16
C ASN A 82 4.80 10.80 -10.07
N TRP A 83 3.59 10.56 -9.58
CA TRP A 83 2.62 9.68 -10.23
C TRP A 83 1.20 10.25 -10.33
N GLY A 84 0.91 11.37 -9.66
CA GLY A 84 -0.44 11.93 -9.59
C GLY A 84 -1.43 11.06 -8.81
N LEU A 85 -0.96 10.18 -7.94
CA LEU A 85 -1.76 9.18 -7.22
C LEU A 85 -2.10 9.61 -5.81
N ARG A 86 -3.32 9.27 -5.36
CA ARG A 86 -3.69 9.32 -3.95
C ARG A 86 -3.42 7.97 -3.28
N VAL A 87 -2.90 8.00 -2.05
CA VAL A 87 -2.62 6.82 -1.25
C VAL A 87 -3.72 6.62 -0.21
N TYR A 88 -4.24 5.39 -0.14
CA TYR A 88 -5.19 4.96 0.90
C TYR A 88 -4.69 3.68 1.55
N ALA A 89 -4.36 3.70 2.84
CA ALA A 89 -3.96 2.51 3.57
C ALA A 89 -5.07 2.03 4.52
N ASN A 90 -5.46 0.78 4.37
CA ASN A 90 -6.30 0.06 5.32
C ASN A 90 -5.40 -0.78 6.24
N PHE A 91 -5.57 -0.65 7.55
CA PHE A 91 -4.79 -1.39 8.54
C PHE A 91 -5.65 -2.47 9.19
N ARG A 92 -5.09 -3.66 9.33
CA ARG A 92 -5.78 -4.81 9.94
C ARG A 92 -4.81 -5.65 10.77
N SER A 93 -5.28 -6.30 11.83
CA SER A 93 -4.47 -7.26 12.58
C SER A 93 -4.34 -8.62 11.87
N GLN A 94 -3.32 -9.41 12.23
CA GLN A 94 -3.18 -10.78 11.74
C GLN A 94 -4.39 -11.65 12.11
N SER A 95 -4.91 -11.55 13.33
CA SER A 95 -6.10 -12.32 13.73
C SER A 95 -7.34 -11.97 12.90
N GLU A 96 -7.56 -10.68 12.63
CA GLU A 96 -8.65 -10.24 11.76
C GLU A 96 -8.45 -10.69 10.31
N GLN A 97 -7.21 -10.68 9.81
CA GLN A 97 -6.88 -11.17 8.47
C GLN A 97 -7.13 -12.67 8.36
N ALA A 98 -6.68 -13.45 9.34
CA ALA A 98 -6.87 -14.90 9.37
C ALA A 98 -8.36 -15.28 9.43
N ALA A 99 -9.18 -14.52 10.17
CA ALA A 99 -10.62 -14.75 10.24
C ALA A 99 -11.36 -14.48 8.91
N ARG A 100 -10.72 -13.79 7.96
CA ARG A 100 -11.28 -13.43 6.65
C ARG A 100 -10.61 -14.18 5.50
N GLU A 101 -9.60 -14.99 5.78
CA GLU A 101 -8.89 -15.77 4.77
C GLU A 101 -9.88 -16.69 4.03
N GLY A 102 -10.00 -16.49 2.71
CA GLY A 102 -10.98 -17.18 1.85
C GLY A 102 -12.30 -16.42 1.58
N MET A 103 -12.55 -15.28 2.22
CA MET A 103 -13.74 -14.44 1.97
C MET A 103 -13.42 -13.12 1.24
N GLU A 104 -12.14 -12.83 1.04
CA GLU A 104 -11.70 -11.56 0.46
C GLU A 104 -11.51 -11.64 -1.05
N PRO A 105 -11.77 -10.54 -1.79
CA PRO A 105 -11.42 -10.47 -3.21
C PRO A 105 -9.91 -10.69 -3.39
N ASP A 106 -9.53 -11.21 -4.56
CA ASP A 106 -8.13 -11.41 -4.91
C ASP A 106 -7.42 -10.03 -4.96
N TRP A 107 -6.72 -9.72 -3.87
CA TRP A 107 -5.79 -8.61 -3.81
C TRP A 107 -4.49 -9.11 -4.43
N SER A 108 -4.01 -8.41 -5.47
CA SER A 108 -2.71 -8.66 -6.09
C SER A 108 -1.63 -8.81 -5.01
N GLU A 109 -0.79 -9.84 -5.17
CA GLU A 109 0.24 -10.22 -4.20
C GLU A 109 1.43 -9.27 -4.18
#